data_AF-A0A927MNH5-F1
#
_entry.id   AF-A0A927MNH5-F1
#
_cell.length_a   1.000
_cell.length_b   1.000
_cell.length_c   1.000
_cell.angle_alpha   90.00
_cell.angle_beta   90.00
_cell.angle_gamma   90.00
#
_symmetry.space_group_name_H-M   'P 1'
#
loop_
_entity.id
_entity.type
_entity.pdbx_description
1 polymer ?
#
loop_
_entity_poly.entity_id
_entity_poly.type
_entity_poly.pdbx_seq_one_letter_code
_entity_poly.pdbx_strand_id
1 'polypeptide(L)'
;MKKTTAGMILRISLFVAIALVVYGSYKTGEYSTLLSERKIDFETYQDASLFFKRFNLAIPSFSGIAMLFWFIYTKKDAEGRINVKQETFPEFNHGDEREALLTGKAAKSALAIIIIYTAVILFSYELSLYSIPFMIFATASIPIVGLLAYSISYRYYYSK
;
A
#
# COMPACT_ATOMS: atom_id res chain seq x y z
N MET A 1 8.39 -21.52 5.99
CA MET A 1 9.52 -20.59 5.72
C MET A 1 9.58 -19.93 4.33
N LYS A 2 9.22 -20.56 3.19
CA LYS A 2 9.32 -19.88 1.87
C LYS A 2 8.19 -18.87 1.54
N LYS A 3 7.03 -18.95 2.22
CA LYS A 3 5.85 -18.10 1.93
C LYS A 3 5.89 -16.72 2.62
N THR A 4 6.48 -16.65 3.82
CA THR A 4 6.77 -15.42 4.59
C THR A 4 7.61 -14.44 3.81
N THR A 5 8.71 -14.93 3.24
CA THR A 5 9.66 -14.09 2.50
C THR A 5 9.00 -13.50 1.25
N ALA A 6 8.18 -14.27 0.55
CA ALA A 6 7.44 -13.78 -0.62
C ALA A 6 6.43 -12.69 -0.24
N GLY A 7 5.70 -12.84 0.87
CA GLY A 7 4.77 -11.83 1.37
C GLY A 7 5.48 -10.53 1.79
N MET A 8 6.64 -10.62 2.45
CA MET A 8 7.46 -9.45 2.79
C MET A 8 7.99 -8.74 1.54
N ILE A 9 8.53 -9.48 0.56
CA ILE A 9 9.01 -8.91 -0.71
C ILE A 9 7.88 -8.15 -1.41
N LEU A 10 6.66 -8.71 -1.40
CA LEU A 10 5.51 -8.09 -2.03
C LEU A 10 5.10 -6.79 -1.32
N ARG A 11 5.09 -6.77 0.02
CA ARG A 11 4.83 -5.55 0.80
C ARG A 11 5.89 -4.48 0.56
N ILE A 12 7.18 -4.85 0.55
CA ILE A 12 8.28 -3.93 0.25
C ILE A 12 8.13 -3.39 -1.18
N SER A 13 7.79 -4.24 -2.15
CA SER A 13 7.57 -3.80 -3.52
C SER A 13 6.39 -2.82 -3.66
N LEU A 14 5.35 -2.97 -2.84
CA LEU A 14 4.24 -2.02 -2.77
C LEU A 14 4.71 -0.65 -2.23
N PHE A 15 5.51 -0.63 -1.18
CA PHE A 15 6.07 0.63 -0.64
C PHE A 15 7.01 1.30 -1.65
N VAL A 16 7.85 0.53 -2.33
CA VAL A 16 8.70 1.05 -3.41
C VAL A 16 7.85 1.59 -4.57
N ALA A 17 6.79 0.90 -4.96
CA ALA A 17 5.86 1.34 -5.98
C ALA A 17 5.22 2.70 -5.62
N ILE A 18 4.76 2.85 -4.38
CA ILE A 18 4.20 4.11 -3.88
C ILE A 18 5.25 5.23 -3.89
N ALA A 19 6.48 4.95 -3.43
CA ALA A 19 7.56 5.93 -3.44
C ALA A 19 7.89 6.41 -4.87
N LEU A 20 7.87 5.50 -5.84
CA LEU A 20 8.08 5.81 -7.25
C LEU A 20 6.97 6.68 -7.84
N VAL A 21 5.71 6.48 -7.42
CA VAL A 21 4.57 7.33 -7.82
C VAL A 21 4.74 8.75 -7.30
N VAL A 22 5.09 8.89 -6.02
CA VAL A 22 5.33 10.20 -5.40
C VAL A 22 6.49 10.91 -6.09
N TYR A 23 7.56 10.19 -6.41
CA TYR A 23 8.70 10.73 -7.15
C TYR A 23 8.30 11.19 -8.56
N GLY A 24 7.52 10.39 -9.30
CA GLY A 24 7.02 10.76 -10.62
C GLY A 24 6.17 12.02 -10.58
N SER A 25 5.24 12.11 -9.62
CA SER A 25 4.39 13.30 -9.44
C SER A 25 5.21 14.55 -9.07
N TYR A 26 6.23 14.41 -8.22
CA TYR A 26 7.16 15.49 -7.91
C TYR A 26 7.92 15.97 -9.16
N LYS A 27 8.47 15.04 -9.94
CA LYS A 27 9.18 15.37 -11.19
C LYS A 27 8.26 16.05 -12.20
N THR A 28 7.03 15.57 -12.40
CA THR A 28 6.06 16.25 -13.27
C THR A 28 5.79 17.69 -12.81
N GLY A 29 5.71 17.93 -11.50
CA GLY A 29 5.62 19.27 -10.92
C GLY A 29 6.85 20.14 -11.24
N GLU A 30 8.06 19.59 -11.10
CA GLU A 30 9.32 20.28 -11.42
C GLU A 30 9.39 20.66 -12.91
N TYR A 31 9.03 19.75 -13.82
CA TYR A 31 8.95 20.03 -15.26
C TYR A 31 7.91 21.12 -15.57
N SER A 32 6.78 21.14 -14.85
CA SER A 32 5.79 22.21 -14.98
C SER A 32 6.37 23.58 -14.58
N THR A 33 7.16 23.63 -13.50
CA THR A 33 7.86 24.86 -13.08
C THR A 33 8.89 25.29 -14.11
N LEU A 34 9.73 24.37 -14.61
CA LEU A 34 10.75 24.66 -15.62
C LEU A 34 10.14 25.20 -16.93
N LEU A 35 8.97 24.68 -17.33
CA LEU A 35 8.23 25.20 -18.47
C LEU A 35 7.73 26.64 -18.20
N SER A 36 7.20 26.91 -17.00
CA SER A 36 6.74 28.25 -16.61
C SER A 36 7.86 29.28 -16.58
N GLU A 37 9.07 28.84 -16.22
CA GLU A 37 10.30 29.64 -16.22
C GLU A 37 10.95 29.75 -17.62
N ARG A 38 10.32 29.15 -18.65
CA ARG A 38 10.83 29.07 -20.03
C ARG A 38 12.25 28.47 -20.14
N LYS A 39 12.61 27.57 -19.23
CA LYS A 39 13.89 26.86 -19.23
C LYS A 39 13.87 25.59 -20.09
N ILE A 40 12.69 25.12 -20.46
CA ILE A 40 12.48 23.95 -21.32
C ILE A 40 11.37 24.25 -22.34
N ASP A 41 11.37 23.51 -23.43
CA ASP A 41 10.35 23.59 -24.48
C ASP A 41 9.11 22.78 -24.10
N PHE A 42 7.96 23.13 -24.70
CA PHE A 42 6.69 22.45 -24.43
C PHE A 42 6.73 20.96 -24.80
N GLU A 43 7.43 20.61 -25.88
CA GLU A 43 7.56 19.23 -26.35
C GLU A 43 8.32 18.37 -25.32
N THR A 44 9.43 18.90 -24.76
CA THR A 44 10.18 18.25 -23.68
C THR A 44 9.34 18.06 -22.41
N TYR A 45 8.51 19.05 -22.07
CA TYR A 45 7.55 18.93 -20.96
C TYR A 45 6.50 17.84 -21.22
N GLN A 46 5.94 17.80 -22.44
CA GLN A 46 4.88 16.86 -22.80
C GLN A 46 5.37 15.41 -22.76
N ASP A 47 6.57 15.14 -23.29
CA ASP A 47 7.18 13.82 -23.26
C ASP A 47 7.49 13.36 -21.84
N ALA A 48 8.08 14.23 -21.02
CA ALA A 48 8.36 13.93 -19.62
C ALA A 48 7.06 13.68 -18.83
N SER A 49 6.05 14.52 -19.02
CA SER A 49 4.74 14.39 -18.36
C SER A 49 4.03 13.09 -18.74
N LEU A 50 4.00 12.74 -20.03
CA LEU A 50 3.42 11.48 -20.51
C LEU A 50 4.17 10.26 -19.97
N PHE A 51 5.51 10.33 -19.93
CA PHE A 51 6.34 9.26 -19.36
C PHE A 51 6.01 9.02 -17.89
N PHE A 52 6.06 10.06 -17.06
CA PHE A 52 5.77 9.93 -15.62
C PHE A 52 4.31 9.56 -15.36
N LYS A 53 3.35 10.04 -16.16
CA LYS A 53 1.94 9.64 -16.03
C LYS A 53 1.73 8.16 -16.35
N ARG A 54 2.34 7.64 -17.42
CA ARG A 54 2.27 6.20 -17.76
C ARG A 54 2.95 5.34 -16.68
N PHE A 55 4.09 5.80 -16.18
CA PHE A 55 4.85 5.11 -15.13
C PHE A 55 4.08 5.06 -13.80
N ASN A 56 3.49 6.19 -13.40
CA ASN A 56 2.67 6.33 -12.20
C ASN A 56 1.41 5.47 -12.25
N LEU A 57 0.90 5.14 -13.44
CA LEU A 57 -0.28 4.28 -13.58
C LEU A 57 0.11 2.79 -13.61
N ALA A 58 1.20 2.43 -14.29
CA ALA A 58 1.60 1.04 -14.48
C ALA A 58 2.09 0.36 -13.19
N ILE A 59 2.93 1.04 -12.40
CA ILE A 59 3.60 0.45 -11.23
C ILE A 59 2.66 0.14 -10.06
N PRO A 60 1.79 1.06 -9.60
CA PRO A 60 0.82 0.73 -8.56
C PRO A 60 -0.23 -0.28 -9.05
N SER A 61 -0.59 -0.27 -10.34
CA SER A 61 -1.49 -1.28 -10.90
C SER A 61 -0.88 -2.68 -10.81
N PHE A 62 0.39 -2.84 -11.20
CA PHE A 62 1.06 -4.13 -11.18
C PHE A 62 1.28 -4.66 -9.76
N SER A 63 1.71 -3.78 -8.84
CA SER A 63 1.90 -4.14 -7.43
C SER A 63 0.58 -4.42 -6.71
N GLY A 64 -0.47 -3.65 -7.00
CA GLY A 64 -1.83 -3.88 -6.50
C GLY A 64 -2.40 -5.23 -6.98
N ILE A 65 -2.24 -5.55 -8.27
CA ILE A 65 -2.63 -6.85 -8.84
C ILE A 65 -1.84 -7.98 -8.17
N ALA A 66 -0.52 -7.85 -8.03
CA ALA A 66 0.31 -8.86 -7.36
C ALA A 66 -0.13 -9.09 -5.90
N MET A 67 -0.53 -8.04 -5.19
CA MET A 67 -1.03 -8.11 -3.82
C MET A 67 -2.41 -8.77 -3.73
N LEU A 68 -3.31 -8.46 -4.67
CA LEU A 68 -4.60 -9.15 -4.83
C LEU A 68 -4.41 -10.63 -5.13
N PHE A 69 -3.50 -10.97 -6.06
CA PHE A 69 -3.15 -12.35 -6.38
C PHE A 69 -2.61 -13.06 -5.14
N TRP A 70 -1.68 -12.46 -4.39
CA TRP A 70 -1.18 -13.06 -3.15
C TRP A 70 -2.30 -13.31 -2.14
N PHE A 71 -3.20 -12.35 -1.96
CA PHE A 71 -4.35 -12.48 -1.05
C PHE A 71 -5.31 -13.60 -1.46
N ILE A 72 -5.58 -13.76 -2.77
CA ILE A 72 -6.43 -14.83 -3.30
C ILE A 72 -5.73 -16.20 -3.18
N TYR A 73 -4.43 -16.28 -3.50
CA TYR A 73 -3.67 -17.52 -3.52
C TYR A 73 -3.12 -17.96 -2.15
N THR A 74 -3.19 -17.11 -1.12
CA THR A 74 -3.04 -17.56 0.26
C THR A 74 -4.20 -18.48 0.62
N LYS A 75 -4.01 -19.80 0.39
CA LYS A 75 -4.98 -20.86 0.68
C LYS A 75 -5.50 -20.70 2.12
N LYS A 76 -6.83 -20.64 2.23
CA LYS A 76 -7.55 -20.81 3.49
C LYS A 76 -7.71 -22.33 3.74
N ASP A 77 -7.49 -22.77 4.97
CA ASP A 77 -7.92 -24.09 5.43
C ASP A 77 -9.45 -24.20 5.41
N ALA A 78 -9.96 -25.43 5.53
CA ALA A 78 -11.39 -25.78 5.47
C ALA A 78 -12.30 -24.98 6.44
N GLU A 79 -11.73 -24.34 7.46
CA GLU A 79 -12.43 -23.47 8.42
C GLU A 79 -12.33 -21.96 8.09
N GLY A 80 -11.85 -21.58 6.90
CA GLY A 80 -11.68 -20.18 6.49
C GLY A 80 -10.45 -19.48 7.09
N ARG A 81 -9.59 -20.22 7.81
CA ARG A 81 -8.33 -19.75 8.37
C ARG A 81 -7.29 -19.61 7.27
N ILE A 82 -6.66 -18.45 7.12
CA ILE A 82 -5.37 -18.39 6.42
C ILE A 82 -4.43 -19.18 7.34
N ASN A 83 -3.75 -20.20 6.81
CA ASN A 83 -2.83 -21.01 7.60
C ASN A 83 -1.56 -20.18 7.90
N VAL A 84 -1.70 -19.20 8.81
CA VAL A 84 -0.62 -18.42 9.44
C VAL A 84 -0.04 -19.24 10.61
N LYS A 85 -0.08 -20.58 10.52
CA LYS A 85 0.81 -21.40 11.34
C LYS A 85 2.22 -21.09 10.82
N GLN A 86 2.91 -20.19 11.52
CA GLN A 86 4.31 -19.71 11.35
C GLN A 86 4.54 -18.27 10.82
N GLU A 87 3.53 -17.38 10.72
CA GLU A 87 3.82 -15.92 10.61
C GLU A 87 3.18 -15.11 11.74
N THR A 88 3.11 -15.68 12.94
CA THR A 88 3.10 -14.82 14.12
C THR A 88 4.43 -14.08 14.12
N PHE A 89 4.39 -12.75 14.13
CA PHE A 89 5.59 -11.95 14.31
C PHE A 89 6.38 -12.53 15.50
N PRO A 90 7.71 -12.71 15.38
CA PRO A 90 8.53 -13.36 16.42
C PRO A 90 8.46 -12.66 17.79
N GLU A 91 7.83 -11.49 17.85
CA GLU A 91 7.58 -10.67 19.02
C GLU A 91 6.39 -11.15 19.88
N PHE A 92 5.51 -12.03 19.39
CA PHE A 92 4.34 -12.49 20.15
C PHE A 92 4.67 -13.67 21.06
N ASN A 93 4.37 -13.50 22.35
CA ASN A 93 4.61 -14.46 23.42
C ASN A 93 3.99 -15.83 23.08
N HIS A 94 4.82 -16.86 22.94
CA HIS A 94 4.42 -18.20 22.48
C HIS A 94 3.53 -18.97 23.48
N GLY A 95 3.21 -18.38 24.63
CA GLY A 95 2.42 -19.00 25.69
C GLY A 95 0.90 -18.86 25.56
N ASP A 96 0.39 -17.91 24.77
CA ASP A 96 -1.06 -17.64 24.69
C ASP A 96 -1.60 -17.78 23.27
N GLU A 97 -2.09 -18.99 22.95
CA GLU A 97 -2.69 -19.32 21.66
C GLU A 97 -3.91 -18.46 21.32
N ARG A 98 -4.63 -17.96 22.34
CA ARG A 98 -5.81 -17.11 22.16
C ARG A 98 -5.40 -15.73 21.67
N GLU A 99 -4.36 -15.15 22.27
CA GLU A 99 -3.81 -13.85 21.88
C GLU A 99 -3.28 -13.87 20.44
N ALA A 100 -2.57 -14.94 20.05
CA ALA A 100 -2.10 -15.13 18.69
C ALA A 100 -3.27 -15.18 17.68
N LEU A 101 -4.37 -15.84 18.05
CA LEU A 101 -5.56 -15.98 17.20
C LEU A 101 -6.31 -14.64 17.03
N LEU A 102 -6.46 -13.87 18.11
CA LEU A 102 -7.09 -12.54 18.08
C LEU A 102 -6.27 -11.56 17.25
N THR A 103 -4.96 -11.55 17.44
CA THR A 103 -3.99 -10.73 16.69
C THR A 103 -4.03 -11.06 15.20
N GLY A 104 -4.04 -12.35 14.83
CA GLY A 104 -4.13 -12.77 13.43
C GLY A 104 -5.43 -12.32 12.75
N LYS A 105 -6.56 -12.41 13.46
CA LYS A 105 -7.85 -11.90 12.95
C LYS A 105 -7.83 -10.39 12.78
N ALA A 106 -7.31 -9.66 13.77
CA ALA A 106 -7.20 -8.21 13.74
C ALA A 106 -6.31 -7.72 12.60
N ALA A 107 -5.13 -8.33 12.42
CA ALA A 107 -4.20 -8.02 11.34
C ALA A 107 -4.82 -8.25 9.96
N LYS A 108 -5.62 -9.31 9.78
CA LYS A 108 -6.31 -9.58 8.52
C LYS A 108 -7.33 -8.51 8.17
N SER A 109 -8.13 -8.07 9.15
CA SER A 109 -9.12 -7.00 8.96
C SER A 109 -8.43 -5.66 8.69
N ALA A 110 -7.36 -5.35 9.42
CA ALA A 110 -6.56 -4.15 9.20
C ALA A 110 -5.95 -4.12 7.79
N LEU A 111 -5.36 -5.23 7.35
CA LEU A 111 -4.77 -5.34 6.02
C LEU A 111 -5.81 -5.16 4.90
N ALA A 112 -7.01 -5.71 5.05
CA ALA A 112 -8.10 -5.47 4.10
C ALA A 112 -8.50 -3.99 4.02
N ILE A 113 -8.59 -3.30 5.17
CA ILE A 113 -8.88 -1.86 5.25
C ILE A 113 -7.76 -1.05 4.58
N ILE A 114 -6.49 -1.37 4.85
CA ILE A 114 -5.33 -0.70 4.24
C ILE A 114 -5.35 -0.85 2.71
N ILE A 115 -5.66 -2.04 2.18
CA ILE A 115 -5.75 -2.27 0.74
C ILE A 115 -6.79 -1.34 0.11
N ILE A 116 -8.00 -1.31 0.67
CA ILE A 116 -9.09 -0.47 0.16
C ILE A 116 -8.72 1.01 0.27
N TYR A 117 -8.18 1.43 1.41
CA TYR A 117 -7.77 2.82 1.64
C TYR A 117 -6.68 3.27 0.66
N THR A 118 -5.67 2.42 0.44
CA THR A 118 -4.58 2.69 -0.50
C THR A 118 -5.11 2.80 -1.93
N ALA A 119 -6.04 1.94 -2.34
CA ALA A 119 -6.67 2.02 -3.65
C ALA A 119 -7.44 3.34 -3.84
N VAL A 120 -8.18 3.79 -2.82
CA VAL A 120 -8.89 5.08 -2.85
C VAL A 120 -7.91 6.25 -2.97
N ILE A 121 -6.81 6.24 -2.23
CA ILE A 121 -5.77 7.26 -2.31
C ILE A 121 -5.16 7.31 -3.71
N LEU A 122 -4.77 6.17 -4.27
CA LEU A 122 -4.17 6.12 -5.60
C LEU A 122 -5.16 6.61 -6.67
N PHE A 123 -6.43 6.23 -6.57
CA PHE A 123 -7.47 6.75 -7.46
C PHE A 123 -7.64 8.27 -7.32
N SER A 124 -7.52 8.81 -6.10
CA SER A 124 -7.60 10.25 -5.86
C SER A 124 -6.45 11.05 -6.48
N TYR A 125 -5.27 10.44 -6.65
CA TYR A 125 -4.12 11.08 -7.30
C TYR A 125 -4.34 11.26 -8.80
N GLU A 126 -4.94 10.28 -9.46
CA GLU A 126 -5.22 10.32 -10.90
C GLU A 126 -6.23 11.41 -11.27
N LEU A 127 -7.17 11.71 -10.37
CA LEU A 127 -8.14 12.78 -10.57
C LEU A 127 -7.51 14.19 -10.59
N SER A 128 -6.21 14.33 -10.30
CA SER A 128 -5.48 15.61 -10.31
C SER A 128 -6.14 16.72 -9.46
N LEU A 129 -7.02 16.34 -8.52
CA LEU A 129 -7.80 17.25 -7.69
C LEU A 129 -6.97 17.88 -6.55
N TYR A 130 -5.73 17.44 -6.36
CA TYR A 130 -4.98 17.72 -5.14
C TYR A 130 -3.53 18.15 -5.42
N SER A 131 -3.02 19.03 -4.55
CA SER A 131 -1.65 19.53 -4.60
C SER A 131 -0.64 18.47 -4.13
N ILE A 132 0.63 18.62 -4.53
CA ILE A 132 1.74 17.72 -4.11
C ILE A 132 1.79 17.52 -2.58
N PRO A 133 1.62 18.56 -1.73
CA PRO A 133 1.55 18.38 -0.28
C PRO A 133 0.46 17.40 0.16
N PHE A 134 -0.73 17.46 -0.45
CA PHE A 134 -1.81 16.53 -0.13
C PHE A 134 -1.43 15.08 -0.48
N MET A 135 -0.78 14.85 -1.62
CA MET A 135 -0.30 13.51 -1.99
C MET A 135 0.72 12.96 -0.99
N ILE A 136 1.60 13.81 -0.47
CA ILE A 136 2.55 13.40 0.58
C ILE A 136 1.80 13.06 1.87
N PHE A 137 0.86 13.89 2.30
CA PHE A 137 0.06 13.65 3.51
C PHE A 137 -0.81 12.40 3.41
N ALA A 138 -1.49 12.20 2.28
CA ALA A 138 -2.31 11.02 2.02
C ALA A 138 -1.46 9.74 1.95
N THR A 139 -0.24 9.82 1.41
CA THR A 139 0.67 8.66 1.43
C THR A 139 1.16 8.34 2.84
N ALA A 140 1.51 9.37 3.61
CA ALA A 140 1.98 9.23 4.99
C ALA A 140 0.87 8.75 5.96
N SER A 141 -0.41 8.94 5.62
CA SER A 141 -1.52 8.47 6.46
C SER A 141 -1.75 6.96 6.35
N ILE A 142 -1.28 6.29 5.29
CA ILE A 142 -1.46 4.84 5.09
C ILE A 142 -1.02 4.00 6.31
N PRO A 143 0.21 4.15 6.86
CA PRO A 143 0.62 3.41 8.06
C PRO A 143 -0.21 3.78 9.30
N ILE A 144 -0.61 5.05 9.45
CA ILE A 144 -1.42 5.52 10.58
C ILE A 144 -2.80 4.86 10.55
N VAL A 145 -3.46 4.86 9.38
CA VAL A 145 -4.74 4.19 9.16
C VAL A 145 -4.61 2.69 9.39
N GLY A 146 -3.49 2.08 8.98
CA GLY A 146 -3.21 0.68 9.26
C GLY A 146 -3.13 0.34 10.75
N LEU A 147 -2.43 1.16 11.53
CA LEU A 147 -2.33 1.00 12.99
C LEU A 147 -3.69 1.20 13.67
N LEU A 148 -4.46 2.20 13.24
CA LEU A 148 -5.81 2.45 13.76
C LEU A 148 -6.74 1.28 13.44
N ALA A 149 -6.75 0.81 12.19
CA ALA A 149 -7.56 -0.31 11.75
C ALA A 149 -7.22 -1.59 12.52
N TYR A 150 -5.93 -1.82 12.81
CA TYR A 150 -5.48 -2.92 13.65
C TYR A 150 -5.98 -2.77 15.09
N SER A 151 -5.78 -1.61 15.72
CA SER A 151 -6.19 -1.35 17.10
C SER A 151 -7.71 -1.53 17.29
N ILE A 152 -8.51 -0.98 16.36
CA ILE A 152 -9.97 -1.12 16.38
C ILE A 152 -10.38 -2.59 16.18
N SER A 153 -9.80 -3.27 15.18
CA SER A 153 -10.11 -4.67 14.91
C SER A 153 -9.73 -5.57 16.09
N TYR A 154 -8.58 -5.32 16.71
CA TYR A 154 -8.13 -6.06 17.89
C TYR A 154 -9.10 -5.90 19.06
N ARG A 155 -9.47 -4.66 19.40
CA ARG A 155 -10.48 -4.39 20.44
C ARG A 155 -11.81 -5.08 20.16
N TYR A 156 -12.28 -5.03 18.92
CA TYR A 156 -13.52 -5.68 18.51
C TYR A 156 -13.47 -7.20 18.71
N TYR A 157 -12.39 -7.85 18.29
CA TYR A 157 -12.26 -9.30 18.47
C TYR A 157 -11.98 -9.70 19.92
N TYR A 158 -11.27 -8.87 20.68
CA TYR A 158 -10.99 -9.12 22.10
C TYR A 158 -12.25 -9.02 22.97
N SER A 159 -13.19 -8.14 22.60
CA SER A 159 -14.47 -7.97 23.30
C SER A 159 -15.51 -9.05 22.98
N LYS A 160 -15.24 -9.94 22.02
CA LYS A 160 -16.09 -11.08 21.65
C LYS A 160 -15.54 -12.39 22.22
#